data_AF-A0A9E0MRC2-F1
#
_entry.id   AF-A0A9E0MRC2-F1
#
_cell.length_a   1.000
_cell.length_b   1.000
_cell.length_c   1.000
_cell.angle_alpha   90.00
_cell.angle_beta   90.00
_cell.angle_gamma   90.00
#
_symmetry.space_group_name_H-M   'P 1'
#
loop_
_entity.id
_entity.type
_entity.pdbx_description
1 polymer ?
#
loop_
_entity_poly.entity_id
_entity_poly.type
_entity_poly.pdbx_seq_one_letter_code
_entity_poly.pdbx_strand_id
1 'polypeptide(L)'
;MKKSLLALAFIFPMLPATAQVVLDPPVKTINLGKVEVTCLALAPKGDRILVGTARGAELRDLETGKRIADFPYDEDGSSVVYHAAFNDNGEYVVLIGFAGTREVWDVKTGKQDKMIARYKWIPDAIRTRELGLKKGNSEFDRFYQQTEAVHGPFTAKAVKDGGVVFTDAAGNAVQSLAYPQNKDQHHRAPCLFHNGQFITGTDDGRVLFHDLAKP
;
A
#
# COMPACT_ATOMS: atom_id res chain seq x y z
N MET A 1 -52.17 47.30 15.76
CA MET A 1 -51.41 46.76 14.61
C MET A 1 -50.17 46.03 15.13
N LYS A 2 -50.22 44.70 15.27
CA LYS A 2 -49.05 43.87 15.64
C LYS A 2 -48.54 43.21 14.35
N LYS A 3 -47.28 43.45 13.97
CA LYS A 3 -46.62 42.77 12.85
C LYS A 3 -45.94 41.50 13.39
N SER A 4 -46.41 40.32 12.98
CA SER A 4 -45.68 39.06 13.18
C SER A 4 -44.56 38.96 12.14
N LEU A 5 -43.32 38.79 12.59
CA LEU A 5 -42.22 38.28 11.76
C LEU A 5 -42.31 36.74 11.79
N LEU A 6 -42.58 36.12 10.63
CA LEU A 6 -42.28 34.70 10.44
C LEU A 6 -40.77 34.56 10.22
N ALA A 7 -40.08 33.91 11.15
CA ALA A 7 -38.72 33.43 10.91
C ALA A 7 -38.80 32.14 10.08
N LEU A 8 -38.36 32.19 8.82
CA LEU A 8 -38.15 31.01 8.00
C LEU A 8 -36.91 30.28 8.52
N ALA A 9 -37.10 29.19 9.25
CA ALA A 9 -36.01 28.28 9.59
C ALA A 9 -35.60 27.54 8.32
N PHE A 10 -34.46 27.92 7.73
CA PHE A 10 -33.81 27.12 6.70
C PHE A 10 -33.23 25.88 7.38
N ILE A 11 -33.94 24.76 7.27
CA ILE A 11 -33.40 23.44 7.56
C ILE A 11 -32.41 23.14 6.43
N PHE A 12 -31.11 23.31 6.70
CA PHE A 12 -30.09 22.70 5.86
C PHE A 12 -30.28 21.18 5.92
N PRO A 13 -30.44 20.47 4.79
CA PRO A 13 -30.39 19.03 4.83
C PRO A 13 -28.98 18.65 5.26
N MET A 14 -28.85 18.15 6.49
CA MET A 14 -27.65 17.49 6.96
C MET A 14 -27.51 16.23 6.09
N LEU A 15 -26.67 16.30 5.06
CA LEU A 15 -26.26 15.12 4.31
C LEU A 15 -25.80 14.08 5.33
N PRO A 16 -26.30 12.84 5.31
CA PRO A 16 -25.81 11.82 6.22
C PRO A 16 -24.30 11.76 6.02
N ALA A 17 -23.54 11.88 7.11
CA ALA A 17 -22.12 11.57 7.10
C ALA A 17 -22.00 10.17 6.51
N THR A 18 -21.53 10.06 5.28
CA THR A 18 -21.13 8.77 4.73
C THR A 18 -20.15 8.19 5.73
N ALA A 19 -20.46 7.03 6.32
CA ALA A 19 -19.58 6.37 7.25
C ALA A 19 -18.20 6.29 6.57
N GLN A 20 -17.25 7.08 7.07
CA GLN A 20 -15.90 7.06 6.55
C GLN A 20 -15.32 5.69 6.88
N VAL A 21 -14.63 5.07 5.94
CA VAL A 21 -13.82 3.88 6.20
C VAL A 21 -12.53 4.28 6.93
N VAL A 22 -11.95 5.41 6.53
CA VAL A 22 -10.70 5.93 7.09
C VAL A 22 -10.82 7.41 7.45
N LEU A 23 -10.15 7.81 8.53
CA LEU A 23 -10.09 9.19 9.00
C LEU A 23 -9.06 9.98 8.18
N ASP A 24 -9.42 11.23 7.86
CA ASP A 24 -8.57 12.19 7.14
C ASP A 24 -8.47 13.50 7.96
N PRO A 25 -7.29 14.12 8.12
CA PRO A 25 -5.99 13.83 7.48
C PRO A 25 -5.29 12.57 8.00
N PRO A 26 -4.21 12.09 7.34
CA PRO A 26 -3.39 10.99 7.86
C PRO A 26 -2.79 11.33 9.22
N VAL A 27 -2.79 10.36 10.14
CA VAL A 27 -2.25 10.48 11.50
C VAL A 27 -0.73 10.42 11.55
N LYS A 28 -0.10 9.84 10.51
CA LYS A 28 1.35 9.73 10.39
C LYS A 28 1.79 9.77 8.93
N THR A 29 2.98 10.29 8.71
CA THR A 29 3.64 10.28 7.41
C THR A 29 5.12 9.91 7.56
N ILE A 30 5.59 8.93 6.78
CA ILE A 30 7.01 8.64 6.61
C ILE A 30 7.44 9.21 5.26
N ASN A 31 8.52 10.01 5.24
CA ASN A 31 9.01 10.69 4.04
C ASN A 31 10.33 10.06 3.56
N LEU A 32 10.35 9.65 2.28
CA LEU A 32 11.49 9.04 1.59
C LEU A 32 12.28 10.04 0.73
N GLY A 33 11.86 11.30 0.66
CA GLY A 33 12.33 12.26 -0.33
C GLY A 33 11.61 12.04 -1.67
N LYS A 34 11.98 12.81 -2.70
CA LYS A 34 11.30 12.80 -4.01
C LYS A 34 11.57 11.50 -4.80
N VAL A 35 10.90 10.43 -4.41
CA VAL A 35 10.94 9.11 -5.05
C VAL A 35 9.57 8.46 -4.93
N GLU A 36 9.06 7.89 -6.02
CA GLU A 36 7.75 7.25 -6.01
C GLU A 36 7.73 6.03 -5.09
N VAL A 37 6.70 5.93 -4.24
CA VAL A 37 6.41 4.73 -3.44
C VAL A 37 5.58 3.76 -4.26
N THR A 38 6.17 2.68 -4.71
CA THR A 38 5.52 1.72 -5.61
C THR A 38 4.82 0.61 -4.84
N CYS A 39 5.44 0.03 -3.81
CA CYS A 39 4.85 -1.05 -3.03
C CYS A 39 5.23 -0.98 -1.55
N LEU A 40 4.47 -1.67 -0.70
CA LEU A 40 4.67 -1.70 0.75
C LEU A 40 4.63 -3.14 1.24
N ALA A 41 5.43 -3.46 2.26
CA ALA A 41 5.32 -4.69 3.02
C ALA A 41 5.65 -4.43 4.48
N LEU A 42 4.90 -5.03 5.40
CA LEU A 42 5.21 -4.97 6.82
C LEU A 42 6.05 -6.18 7.23
N ALA A 43 7.01 -5.93 8.12
CA ALA A 43 7.74 -7.01 8.74
C ALA A 43 6.78 -7.87 9.59
N PRO A 44 7.02 -9.18 9.73
CA PRO A 44 6.16 -10.08 10.50
C PRO A 44 5.94 -9.64 11.96
N LYS A 45 6.91 -8.94 12.54
CA LYS A 45 6.83 -8.39 13.91
C LYS A 45 5.99 -7.11 14.01
N GLY A 46 5.58 -6.51 12.89
CA GLY A 46 4.87 -5.23 12.86
C GLY A 46 5.70 -4.02 13.30
N ASP A 47 7.02 -4.14 13.35
CA ASP A 47 7.95 -3.11 13.84
C ASP A 47 8.60 -2.29 12.72
N ARG A 48 8.54 -2.78 11.49
CA ARG A 48 9.22 -2.21 10.33
C ARG A 48 8.34 -2.28 9.09
N ILE A 49 8.57 -1.34 8.18
CA ILE A 49 7.95 -1.31 6.85
C ILE A 49 9.04 -1.28 5.78
N LEU A 50 8.91 -2.17 4.80
CA LEU A 50 9.67 -2.18 3.58
C LEU A 50 8.88 -1.39 2.53
N VAL A 51 9.53 -0.38 1.97
CA VAL A 51 8.95 0.52 0.98
C VAL A 51 9.68 0.30 -0.33
N GLY A 52 9.02 -0.32 -1.30
CA GLY A 52 9.55 -0.38 -2.66
C GLY A 52 9.36 0.96 -3.35
N THR A 53 10.33 1.32 -4.20
CA THR A 53 10.39 2.62 -4.85
C THR A 53 10.84 2.52 -6.30
N ALA A 54 10.81 3.65 -7.01
CA ALA A 54 11.45 3.77 -8.32
C ALA A 54 12.99 3.68 -8.30
N ARG A 55 13.64 3.53 -7.14
CA ARG A 55 15.11 3.53 -6.96
C ARG A 55 15.62 2.41 -6.03
N GLY A 56 14.93 1.27 -6.00
CA GLY A 56 15.18 0.18 -5.05
C GLY A 56 14.14 0.15 -3.94
N ALA A 57 14.51 -0.34 -2.76
CA ALA A 57 13.62 -0.38 -1.61
C ALA A 57 14.30 0.17 -0.35
N GLU A 58 13.50 0.74 0.55
CA GLU A 58 13.96 1.25 1.84
C GLU A 58 13.26 0.51 2.98
N LEU A 59 14.05 0.03 3.95
CA LEU A 59 13.53 -0.46 5.21
C LEU A 59 13.44 0.68 6.21
N ARG A 60 12.24 0.95 6.71
CA ARG A 60 11.98 1.99 7.70
C ARG A 60 11.47 1.37 9.00
N ASP A 61 11.89 1.96 10.11
CA ASP A 61 11.30 1.73 11.42
C ASP A 61 9.85 2.24 11.38
N LEU A 62 8.90 1.39 11.73
CA LEU A 62 7.48 1.73 11.57
C LEU A 62 7.08 2.86 12.51
N GLU A 63 7.65 2.91 13.72
CA GLU A 63 7.27 3.86 14.77
C GLU A 63 7.91 5.24 14.57
N THR A 64 9.20 5.28 14.28
CA THR A 64 9.97 6.53 14.16
C THR A 64 10.10 7.03 12.73
N GLY A 65 9.78 6.19 11.74
CA GLY A 65 10.02 6.48 10.31
C GLY A 65 11.50 6.51 9.91
N LYS A 66 12.42 6.22 10.85
CA LYS A 66 13.85 6.25 10.61
C LYS A 66 14.24 5.18 9.60
N ARG A 67 15.18 5.54 8.72
CA ARG A 67 15.77 4.60 7.77
C ARG A 67 16.65 3.60 8.52
N ILE A 68 16.42 2.31 8.28
CA ILE A 68 17.17 1.19 8.86
C ILE A 68 18.17 0.66 7.83
N ALA A 69 17.73 0.42 6.60
CA ALA A 69 18.55 -0.10 5.51
C ALA A 69 18.00 0.35 4.15
N ASP A 70 18.90 0.41 3.17
CA ASP A 70 18.57 0.60 1.76
C ASP A 70 18.93 -0.69 1.00
N PHE A 71 18.06 -1.09 0.09
CA PHE A 71 18.26 -2.24 -0.78
C PHE A 71 18.23 -1.75 -2.23
N PRO A 72 19.40 -1.50 -2.83
CA PRO A 72 19.51 -1.22 -4.26
C PRO A 72 18.85 -2.35 -5.06
N TYR A 73 18.29 -2.02 -6.21
CA TYR A 73 17.72 -2.99 -7.14
C TYR A 73 18.14 -2.60 -8.55
N ASP A 74 18.54 -3.58 -9.35
CA ASP A 74 18.82 -3.40 -10.77
C ASP A 74 18.32 -4.63 -11.54
N GLU A 75 17.43 -4.37 -12.48
CA GLU A 75 16.98 -5.34 -13.47
C GLU A 75 17.15 -4.72 -14.84
N ASP A 76 18.25 -5.08 -15.49
CA ASP A 76 18.63 -4.60 -16.82
C ASP A 76 18.61 -3.06 -16.92
N GLY A 77 19.14 -2.39 -15.88
CA GLY A 77 19.19 -0.93 -15.80
C GLY A 77 17.91 -0.25 -15.30
N SER A 78 16.88 -1.02 -14.92
CA SER A 78 15.72 -0.54 -14.20
C SER A 78 15.89 -0.75 -12.70
N SER A 79 15.73 0.32 -11.91
CA SER A 79 15.76 0.24 -10.44
C SER A 79 14.37 0.25 -9.79
N VAL A 80 13.30 0.13 -10.59
CA VAL A 80 11.94 0.18 -10.06
C VAL A 80 11.59 -1.16 -9.42
N VAL A 81 11.27 -1.13 -8.13
CA VAL A 81 10.78 -2.29 -7.39
C VAL A 81 9.26 -2.26 -7.46
N TYR A 82 8.66 -3.20 -8.17
CA TYR A 82 7.20 -3.30 -8.24
C TYR A 82 6.62 -4.14 -7.09
N HIS A 83 7.45 -5.01 -6.51
CA HIS A 83 7.06 -5.90 -5.42
C HIS A 83 8.16 -6.03 -4.37
N ALA A 84 7.74 -6.07 -3.12
CA ALA A 84 8.61 -6.25 -1.99
C ALA A 84 7.92 -7.12 -0.93
N ALA A 85 8.63 -8.02 -0.27
CA ALA A 85 8.09 -8.85 0.79
C ALA A 85 9.16 -9.29 1.79
N PHE A 86 8.75 -9.55 3.03
CA PHE A 86 9.56 -10.22 4.05
C PHE A 86 9.32 -11.72 4.03
N ASN A 87 10.32 -12.48 4.47
CA ASN A 87 10.10 -13.89 4.78
C ASN A 87 9.40 -14.00 6.15
N ASP A 88 8.88 -15.17 6.48
CA ASP A 88 8.07 -15.38 7.69
C ASP A 88 8.75 -14.96 9.00
N ASN A 89 10.08 -15.06 9.07
CA ASN A 89 10.87 -14.65 10.25
C ASN A 89 11.40 -13.20 10.17
N GLY A 90 11.25 -12.52 9.02
CA GLY A 90 11.65 -11.14 8.80
C GLY A 90 13.16 -10.89 8.71
N GLU A 91 13.96 -11.94 8.50
CA GLU A 91 15.42 -11.88 8.33
C GLU A 91 15.84 -11.60 6.89
N TYR A 92 14.96 -11.88 5.93
CA TYR A 92 15.19 -11.62 4.51
C TYR A 92 14.06 -10.78 3.92
N VAL A 93 14.43 -9.97 2.92
CA VAL A 93 13.48 -9.31 2.03
C VAL A 93 13.73 -9.75 0.59
N VAL A 94 12.66 -9.78 -0.20
CA VAL A 94 12.74 -10.02 -1.64
C VAL A 94 12.20 -8.82 -2.38
N LEU A 95 12.92 -8.42 -3.41
CA LEU A 95 12.55 -7.36 -4.34
C LEU A 95 12.35 -7.96 -5.73
N ILE A 96 11.31 -7.50 -6.42
CA ILE A 96 11.01 -7.92 -7.79
C ILE A 96 10.60 -6.71 -8.61
N GLY A 97 11.22 -6.59 -9.78
CA GLY A 97 10.97 -5.57 -10.79
C GLY A 97 9.95 -6.01 -11.83
N PHE A 98 10.02 -5.40 -13.00
CA PHE A 98 9.06 -5.62 -14.08
C PHE A 98 9.27 -6.95 -14.80
N ALA A 99 10.53 -7.34 -15.07
CA ALA A 99 10.85 -8.57 -15.79
C ALA A 99 10.84 -9.81 -14.88
N GLY A 100 10.59 -9.63 -13.58
CA GLY A 100 10.39 -10.72 -12.62
C GLY A 100 11.68 -11.26 -11.99
N THR A 101 12.81 -10.59 -12.18
CA THR A 101 14.08 -10.88 -11.52
C THR A 101 13.92 -10.69 -10.01
N ARG A 102 14.35 -11.71 -9.27
CA ARG A 102 14.19 -11.76 -7.82
C ARG A 102 15.53 -11.46 -7.17
N GLU A 103 15.58 -10.41 -6.38
CA GLU A 103 16.73 -10.12 -5.53
C GLU A 103 16.37 -10.36 -4.06
N VAL A 104 17.09 -11.27 -3.42
CA VAL A 104 16.92 -11.57 -2.00
C VAL A 104 18.03 -10.89 -1.21
N TRP A 105 17.66 -10.24 -0.12
CA TRP A 105 18.55 -9.46 0.71
C TRP A 105 18.45 -9.89 2.17
N ASP A 106 19.59 -10.09 2.82
CA ASP A 106 19.67 -10.29 4.26
C ASP A 106 19.48 -8.94 4.95
N VAL A 107 18.46 -8.86 5.81
CA VAL A 107 18.05 -7.62 6.48
C VAL A 107 19.08 -7.16 7.51
N LYS A 108 19.80 -8.09 8.15
CA LYS A 108 20.78 -7.77 9.19
C LYS A 108 22.05 -7.18 8.60
N THR A 109 22.50 -7.71 7.47
CA THR A 109 23.77 -7.35 6.84
C THR A 109 23.60 -6.33 5.73
N GLY A 110 22.39 -6.15 5.20
CA GLY A 110 22.12 -5.29 4.05
C GLY A 110 22.75 -5.81 2.75
N LYS A 111 23.06 -7.12 2.66
CA LYS A 111 23.73 -7.72 1.51
C LYS A 111 22.78 -8.64 0.75
N GLN A 112 22.91 -8.62 -0.58
CA GLN A 112 22.19 -9.52 -1.45
C GLN A 112 22.70 -10.95 -1.28
N ASP A 113 21.79 -11.90 -1.08
CA ASP A 113 22.05 -13.34 -1.05
C ASP A 113 21.58 -13.98 -2.37
N LYS A 114 22.54 -14.18 -3.28
CA LYS A 114 22.28 -14.76 -4.61
C LYS A 114 22.02 -16.28 -4.57
N MET A 115 22.34 -16.96 -3.46
CA MET A 115 22.14 -18.40 -3.32
C MET A 115 20.70 -18.72 -2.89
N ILE A 116 20.16 -17.95 -1.94
CA ILE A 116 18.78 -18.13 -1.45
C ILE A 116 17.74 -17.70 -2.49
N ALA A 117 18.06 -16.72 -3.34
CA ALA A 117 17.20 -16.20 -4.41
C ALA A 117 16.61 -17.30 -5.33
N ARG A 118 17.28 -18.45 -5.44
CA ARG A 118 16.89 -19.53 -6.36
C ARG A 118 15.88 -20.55 -5.79
N TYR A 119 15.67 -20.66 -4.48
CA TYR A 119 15.02 -21.88 -3.94
C TYR A 119 14.07 -21.79 -2.74
N LYS A 120 13.96 -20.71 -1.95
CA LYS A 120 13.50 -20.92 -0.55
C LYS A 120 12.21 -20.30 -0.01
N TRP A 121 11.47 -19.47 -0.74
CA TRP A 121 10.32 -18.76 -0.12
C TRP A 121 9.33 -18.09 -1.05
N ILE A 122 9.67 -17.90 -2.33
CA ILE A 122 8.69 -17.55 -3.36
C ILE A 122 8.35 -18.84 -4.11
N PRO A 123 7.10 -19.31 -4.09
CA PRO A 123 6.71 -20.47 -4.89
C PRO A 123 7.10 -20.28 -6.35
N ASP A 124 7.61 -21.34 -6.96
CA ASP A 124 7.68 -21.43 -8.41
C ASP A 124 6.26 -21.30 -8.98
N ALA A 125 6.08 -20.55 -10.06
CA ALA A 125 4.79 -20.39 -10.74
C ALA A 125 4.12 -21.74 -11.08
N ILE A 126 4.91 -22.80 -11.28
CA ILE A 126 4.41 -24.17 -11.49
C ILE A 126 3.86 -24.77 -10.19
N ARG A 127 4.51 -24.56 -9.03
CA ARG A 127 4.06 -25.06 -7.72
C ARG A 127 2.82 -24.36 -7.18
N THR A 128 2.54 -23.13 -7.62
CA THR A 128 1.32 -22.39 -7.28
C THR A 128 0.04 -23.14 -7.71
N ARG A 129 0.11 -23.97 -8.77
CA ARG A 129 -0.99 -24.83 -9.24
C ARG A 129 -1.27 -26.02 -8.30
N GLU A 130 -0.25 -26.55 -7.64
CA GLU A 130 -0.34 -27.73 -6.77
C GLU A 130 -0.90 -27.38 -5.38
N LEU A 131 -0.83 -26.11 -4.99
CA LEU A 131 -1.41 -25.57 -3.74
C LEU A 131 -2.93 -25.36 -3.80
N GLY A 132 -3.61 -25.75 -4.89
CA GLY A 132 -5.07 -25.70 -4.98
C GLY A 132 -5.66 -24.30 -5.18
N LEU A 133 -4.84 -23.29 -5.50
CA LEU A 133 -5.30 -21.96 -5.86
C LEU A 133 -6.03 -22.02 -7.22
N LYS A 134 -7.36 -21.88 -7.20
CA LYS A 134 -8.23 -22.02 -8.38
C LYS A 134 -7.91 -20.96 -9.43
N LYS A 135 -7.61 -21.39 -10.66
CA LYS A 135 -7.71 -20.54 -11.86
C LYS A 135 -9.18 -20.16 -12.04
N GLY A 136 -9.50 -18.90 -11.78
CA GLY A 136 -10.87 -18.38 -11.70
C GLY A 136 -11.04 -17.20 -10.73
N ASN A 137 -10.04 -16.95 -9.88
CA ASN A 137 -9.78 -15.70 -9.14
C ASN A 137 -8.31 -15.73 -8.66
N SER A 138 -7.42 -16.12 -9.56
CA SER A 138 -6.01 -16.40 -9.23
C SER A 138 -5.23 -15.09 -9.20
N GLU A 139 -4.67 -14.75 -8.03
CA GLU A 139 -3.78 -13.61 -7.76
C GLU A 139 -2.52 -13.54 -8.67
N PHE A 140 -2.31 -14.53 -9.53
CA PHE A 140 -1.12 -14.67 -10.36
C PHE A 140 -1.27 -14.28 -11.83
N ASP A 141 -2.45 -13.86 -12.30
CA ASP A 141 -2.62 -13.43 -13.71
C ASP A 141 -2.48 -11.92 -13.92
N ARG A 142 -1.82 -11.28 -12.95
CA ARG A 142 -1.78 -9.85 -12.81
C ARG A 142 -0.48 -9.45 -12.07
N PHE A 143 0.52 -9.05 -12.85
CA PHE A 143 1.89 -8.62 -12.55
C PHE A 143 2.16 -7.56 -11.41
N TYR A 144 1.29 -7.30 -10.44
CA TYR A 144 1.12 -5.92 -9.90
C TYR A 144 1.48 -5.61 -8.45
N GLN A 145 2.11 -4.44 -8.28
CA GLN A 145 1.86 -3.43 -7.25
C GLN A 145 0.63 -3.70 -6.36
N GLN A 146 0.76 -3.61 -5.02
CA GLN A 146 -0.31 -3.89 -4.03
C GLN A 146 -1.44 -2.85 -4.12
N THR A 147 -2.22 -2.86 -5.19
CA THR A 147 -3.20 -1.81 -5.52
C THR A 147 -4.58 -2.07 -4.96
N GLU A 148 -4.77 -3.19 -4.28
CA GLU A 148 -6.03 -3.58 -3.66
C GLU A 148 -5.75 -4.26 -2.32
N ALA A 149 -6.53 -3.93 -1.30
CA ALA A 149 -6.46 -4.56 0.01
C ALA A 149 -7.85 -4.66 0.64
N VAL A 150 -8.07 -5.66 1.48
CA VAL A 150 -9.37 -5.93 2.12
C VAL A 150 -9.24 -5.79 3.64
N HIS A 151 -10.22 -5.14 4.26
CA HIS A 151 -10.37 -5.06 5.71
C HIS A 151 -11.84 -5.15 6.12
N GLY A 152 -12.21 -6.26 6.76
CA GLY A 152 -13.60 -6.51 7.13
C GLY A 152 -14.51 -6.51 5.89
N PRO A 153 -15.59 -5.71 5.86
CA PRO A 153 -16.50 -5.63 4.73
C PRO A 153 -16.02 -4.66 3.62
N PHE A 154 -14.86 -4.03 3.78
CA PHE A 154 -14.37 -2.98 2.89
C PHE A 154 -13.18 -3.44 2.07
N THR A 155 -13.13 -2.98 0.83
CA THR A 155 -11.98 -3.13 -0.07
C THR A 155 -11.45 -1.75 -0.42
N ALA A 156 -10.16 -1.50 -0.19
CA ALA A 156 -9.45 -0.32 -0.69
C ALA A 156 -8.84 -0.64 -2.05
N LYS A 157 -9.02 0.22 -3.04
CA LYS A 157 -8.52 0.04 -4.39
C LYS A 157 -7.90 1.32 -4.96
N ALA A 158 -6.66 1.23 -5.39
CA ALA A 158 -5.97 2.31 -6.08
C ALA A 158 -6.64 2.59 -7.43
N VAL A 159 -6.83 3.87 -7.72
CA VAL A 159 -7.36 4.37 -8.98
C VAL A 159 -6.29 5.18 -9.73
N LYS A 160 -6.69 5.84 -10.82
CA LYS A 160 -5.81 6.77 -11.55
C LYS A 160 -5.28 7.86 -10.63
N ASP A 161 -4.10 8.37 -10.97
CA ASP A 161 -3.43 9.47 -10.25
C ASP A 161 -3.10 9.13 -8.77
N GLY A 162 -3.04 7.83 -8.45
CA GLY A 162 -2.75 7.32 -7.11
C GLY A 162 -3.84 7.53 -6.06
N GLY A 163 -5.04 7.99 -6.42
CA GLY A 163 -6.17 8.01 -5.49
C GLY A 163 -6.56 6.61 -5.01
N VAL A 164 -7.36 6.52 -3.96
CA VAL A 164 -7.87 5.25 -3.42
C VAL A 164 -9.37 5.33 -3.25
N VAL A 165 -10.10 4.36 -3.79
CA VAL A 165 -11.54 4.19 -3.59
C VAL A 165 -11.77 3.01 -2.65
N PHE A 166 -12.59 3.23 -1.64
CA PHE A 166 -13.07 2.19 -0.75
C PHE A 166 -14.45 1.73 -1.20
N THR A 167 -14.66 0.43 -1.31
CA THR A 167 -15.94 -0.17 -1.66
C THR A 167 -16.47 -1.08 -0.55
N ASP A 168 -17.79 -1.19 -0.44
CA ASP A 168 -18.44 -2.21 0.39
C ASP A 168 -18.34 -3.62 -0.24
N ALA A 169 -18.87 -4.63 0.44
CA ALA A 169 -18.89 -6.02 -0.03
C ALA A 169 -19.71 -6.24 -1.31
N ALA A 170 -20.60 -5.30 -1.67
CA ALA A 170 -21.35 -5.32 -2.92
C ALA A 170 -20.62 -4.58 -4.06
N GLY A 171 -19.45 -3.97 -3.77
CA GLY A 171 -18.65 -3.21 -4.73
C GLY A 171 -19.08 -1.76 -4.90
N ASN A 172 -19.99 -1.24 -4.06
CA ASN A 172 -20.38 0.16 -4.11
C ASN A 172 -19.31 1.03 -3.47
N ALA A 173 -18.93 2.12 -4.13
CA ALA A 173 -17.99 3.09 -3.56
C ALA A 173 -18.60 3.77 -2.33
N VAL A 174 -17.91 3.69 -1.19
CA VAL A 174 -18.33 4.29 0.10
C VAL A 174 -17.45 5.48 0.50
N GLN A 175 -16.20 5.54 0.05
CA GLN A 175 -15.29 6.67 0.27
C GLN A 175 -14.26 6.72 -0.85
N SER A 176 -13.78 7.93 -1.17
CA SER A 176 -12.64 8.14 -2.06
C SER A 176 -11.64 9.07 -1.39
N LEU A 177 -10.36 8.70 -1.42
CA LEU A 177 -9.23 9.55 -1.07
C LEU A 177 -8.51 10.00 -2.33
N ALA A 178 -8.24 11.30 -2.41
CA ALA A 178 -7.46 11.90 -3.48
C ALA A 178 -6.17 12.46 -2.89
N TYR A 179 -5.09 12.38 -3.67
CA TYR A 179 -3.77 12.86 -3.28
C TYR A 179 -3.28 13.86 -4.34
N PRO A 180 -3.71 15.13 -4.27
CA PRO A 180 -3.41 16.14 -5.30
C PRO A 180 -1.92 16.43 -5.50
N GLN A 181 -1.08 16.01 -4.56
CA GLN A 181 0.37 16.03 -4.70
C GLN A 181 0.89 15.13 -5.81
N ASN A 182 0.14 14.07 -6.16
CA ASN A 182 0.54 13.11 -7.16
C ASN A 182 0.51 13.81 -8.52
N LYS A 183 1.61 13.69 -9.24
CA LYS A 183 1.81 14.27 -10.58
C LYS A 183 1.87 13.20 -11.66
N ASP A 184 2.25 11.97 -11.31
CA ASP A 184 2.25 10.84 -12.22
C ASP A 184 0.85 10.22 -12.29
N GLN A 185 0.27 10.28 -13.48
CA GLN A 185 -1.06 9.74 -13.77
C GLN A 185 -1.08 8.20 -13.81
N HIS A 186 0.10 7.62 -14.03
CA HIS A 186 0.31 6.17 -14.02
C HIS A 186 0.56 5.64 -12.61
N HIS A 187 0.81 6.52 -11.63
CA HIS A 187 0.97 6.12 -10.25
C HIS A 187 -0.25 5.34 -9.76
N ARG A 188 0.01 4.22 -9.10
CA ARG A 188 -0.99 3.41 -8.41
C ARG A 188 -0.53 3.23 -6.98
N ALA A 189 -1.21 3.93 -6.09
CA ALA A 189 -0.83 3.93 -4.69
C ALA A 189 -0.94 2.51 -4.10
N PRO A 190 0.09 2.02 -3.39
CA PRO A 190 -0.05 0.77 -2.67
C PRO A 190 -1.11 0.92 -1.58
N CYS A 191 -1.85 -0.14 -1.31
CA CYS A 191 -2.95 -0.21 -0.37
C CYS A 191 -2.64 -1.31 0.62
N LEU A 192 -2.60 -0.98 1.92
CA LEU A 192 -2.30 -1.93 2.98
C LEU A 192 -3.14 -1.61 4.22
N PHE A 193 -3.65 -2.64 4.89
CA PHE A 193 -4.30 -2.48 6.19
C PHE A 193 -3.47 -3.15 7.27
N HIS A 194 -3.28 -2.47 8.40
CA HIS A 194 -2.55 -3.01 9.54
C HIS A 194 -2.95 -2.32 10.84
N ASN A 195 -3.17 -3.09 11.90
CA ASN A 195 -3.43 -2.60 13.27
C ASN A 195 -4.47 -1.46 13.36
N GLY A 196 -5.58 -1.59 12.62
CA GLY A 196 -6.63 -0.57 12.62
C GLY A 196 -6.27 0.70 11.85
N GLN A 197 -5.29 0.62 10.93
CA GLN A 197 -4.89 1.69 10.04
C GLN A 197 -4.92 1.23 8.58
N PHE A 198 -5.23 2.17 7.70
CA PHE A 198 -4.94 2.09 6.27
C PHE A 198 -3.64 2.82 5.97
N ILE A 199 -2.76 2.17 5.20
CA ILE A 199 -1.44 2.66 4.83
C ILE A 199 -1.37 2.73 3.31
N THR A 200 -0.88 3.85 2.79
CA THR A 200 -0.71 4.03 1.36
C THR A 200 0.55 4.83 1.00
N GLY A 201 0.89 4.86 -0.28
CA GLY A 201 2.08 5.53 -0.82
C GLY A 201 1.71 6.59 -1.85
N THR A 202 2.59 7.59 -2.02
CA THR A 202 2.46 8.66 -3.02
C THR A 202 3.65 8.67 -3.99
N ASP A 203 3.49 9.33 -5.13
CA ASP A 203 4.59 9.46 -6.10
C ASP A 203 5.66 10.47 -5.66
N ASP A 204 5.34 11.31 -4.68
CA ASP A 204 6.24 12.29 -4.09
C ASP A 204 7.03 11.76 -2.87
N GLY A 205 6.89 10.46 -2.59
CA GLY A 205 7.71 9.74 -1.61
C GLY A 205 7.21 9.77 -0.19
N ARG A 206 5.89 9.83 -0.01
CA ARG A 206 5.26 9.73 1.31
C ARG A 206 4.57 8.38 1.47
N VAL A 207 4.77 7.78 2.63
CA VAL A 207 3.91 6.72 3.15
C VAL A 207 2.96 7.34 4.15
N LEU A 208 1.67 7.28 3.87
CA LEU A 208 0.59 7.90 4.65
C LEU A 208 -0.13 6.84 5.47
N PHE A 209 -0.45 7.17 6.72
CA PHE A 209 -1.17 6.29 7.65
C PHE A 209 -2.47 6.99 8.05
N HIS A 210 -3.60 6.33 7.85
CA HIS A 210 -4.92 6.78 8.23
C HIS A 210 -5.51 5.82 9.26
N ASP A 211 -6.02 6.33 10.36
CA ASP A 211 -6.78 5.49 11.30
C ASP A 211 -8.09 5.06 10.65
N LEU A 212 -8.50 3.81 10.90
CA LEU A 212 -9.82 3.35 10.49
C LEU A 212 -10.90 3.99 11.37
N ALA A 213 -12.01 4.37 10.76
CA ALA A 213 -13.15 4.84 11.53
C ALA A 213 -13.68 3.70 12.40
N LYS A 214 -14.08 4.04 13.62
CA LYS A 214 -14.74 3.08 14.51
C LYS A 214 -16.15 2.80 13.97
N PRO A 215 -16.63 1.55 14.04
CA PRO A 215 -18.01 1.21 13.71
C PRO A 215 -19.02 1.94 14.60
#